data_AF-A0A7R9EFV5-F1
#
_entry.id   AF-A0A7R9EFV5-F1
#
_cell.length_a   1.000
_cell.length_b   1.000
_cell.length_c   1.000
_cell.angle_alpha   90.00
_cell.angle_beta   90.00
_cell.angle_gamma   90.00
#
_symmetry.space_group_name_H-M   'P 1'
#
loop_
_entity.id
_entity.type
_entity.pdbx_description
1 polymer ?
#
loop_
_entity_poly.entity_id
_entity_poly.type
_entity_poly.pdbx_seq_one_letter_code
_entity_poly.pdbx_strand_id
1 'polypeptide(L)'
;MFYKLLLMDLMWHKECGIYSGMLHAARRASSKRREAIEEMKKKERKKPTALNNASLVYNGRLVINTRFQTNDAYIFAGGSLTKYAGRLYADKYNHCYYNAVEVGSKKLNFTHKESVSDSSSGERTIAQEMLKIWDPTVEPTRRGETLNNILPHTFTKPLVVNCQLPGKINFLHVLKPGMIVPIQAIIQQESYGTIYVTGDCQGDHPSYFKLHFNSHRRVETIVCYTERKIDVNNMIRLYGKHERLLNNFVARFESGGITDLYEYFSEPWCMLIFQDHFDQLENDIRSFLLSPTSCPDKNILADIYKACEENRWNKFMDEKYPELLEKFSKSVDKELVEEKLLQHIEDNCYHLTMYAYPKVIKLILYGHEDMITRFH
;
A
#
# COMPACT_ATOMS: atom_id res chain seq x y z
N MET A 1 -10.36 -15.08 14.48
CA MET A 1 -10.30 -14.34 13.19
C MET A 1 -8.91 -14.33 12.52
N PHE A 2 -7.83 -13.89 13.18
CA PHE A 2 -6.45 -13.90 12.62
C PHE A 2 -6.01 -15.29 12.11
N TYR A 3 -6.26 -16.35 12.87
CA TYR A 3 -6.01 -17.73 12.43
C TYR A 3 -6.90 -18.19 11.27
N LYS A 4 -8.06 -17.56 11.03
CA LYS A 4 -8.98 -17.95 9.96
C LYS A 4 -8.58 -17.32 8.63
N LEU A 5 -8.05 -16.08 8.68
CA LEU A 5 -7.32 -15.46 7.57
C LEU A 5 -6.01 -16.20 7.29
N LEU A 6 -5.23 -16.51 8.32
CA LEU A 6 -4.01 -17.31 8.18
C LEU A 6 -4.31 -18.71 7.62
N LEU A 7 -5.36 -19.41 8.09
CA LEU A 7 -5.75 -20.73 7.56
C LEU A 7 -6.36 -20.65 6.16
N MET A 8 -7.06 -19.57 5.81
CA MET A 8 -7.51 -19.35 4.44
C MET A 8 -6.30 -19.12 3.55
N ASP A 9 -5.44 -18.13 3.84
CA ASP A 9 -4.20 -17.86 3.11
C ASP A 9 -3.26 -19.09 3.05
N LEU A 10 -3.19 -19.89 4.12
CA LEU A 10 -2.43 -21.15 4.15
C LEU A 10 -3.08 -22.23 3.28
N MET A 11 -4.40 -22.43 3.34
CA MET A 11 -5.10 -23.36 2.42
C MET A 11 -5.02 -22.90 0.96
N TRP A 12 -4.72 -21.63 0.71
CA TRP A 12 -4.61 -20.97 -0.59
C TRP A 12 -3.30 -21.29 -1.33
N HIS A 13 -2.21 -21.64 -0.63
CA HIS A 13 -0.92 -22.06 -1.21
C HIS A 13 -0.82 -23.58 -1.41
N LYS A 14 -1.89 -24.21 -1.91
CA LYS A 14 -1.91 -25.66 -2.23
C LYS A 14 -0.91 -26.07 -3.32
N GLU A 15 -0.45 -25.13 -4.14
CA GLU A 15 0.42 -25.40 -5.30
C GLU A 15 1.91 -25.15 -5.04
N CYS A 16 2.31 -24.59 -3.89
CA CYS A 16 3.72 -24.24 -3.65
C CYS A 16 4.50 -25.24 -2.77
N GLY A 17 3.91 -26.36 -2.33
CA GLY A 17 4.60 -27.36 -1.49
C GLY A 17 5.12 -26.88 -0.12
N ILE A 18 4.94 -25.58 0.20
CA ILE A 18 5.04 -24.93 1.53
C ILE A 18 4.26 -25.73 2.60
N TYR A 19 3.23 -26.46 2.18
CA TYR A 19 2.35 -27.25 3.05
C TYR A 19 3.03 -28.44 3.73
N SER A 20 4.06 -29.05 3.12
CA SER A 20 4.70 -30.29 3.64
C SER A 20 5.44 -30.06 4.96
N GLY A 21 6.30 -29.03 5.01
CA GLY A 21 7.02 -28.63 6.23
C GLY A 21 6.10 -28.06 7.31
N MET A 22 5.09 -27.26 6.91
CA MET A 22 4.12 -26.68 7.84
C MET A 22 3.17 -27.71 8.45
N LEU A 23 2.81 -28.79 7.73
CA LEU A 23 2.00 -29.89 8.28
C LEU A 23 2.74 -30.67 9.36
N HIS A 24 4.04 -30.92 9.18
CA HIS A 24 4.84 -31.67 10.14
C HIS A 24 5.03 -30.90 11.45
N ALA A 25 5.26 -29.58 11.38
CA ALA A 25 5.28 -28.70 12.55
C ALA A 25 3.89 -28.54 13.21
N ALA A 26 2.82 -28.45 12.41
CA ALA A 26 1.45 -28.32 12.89
C ALA A 26 0.91 -29.57 13.62
N ARG A 27 1.42 -30.77 13.32
CA ARG A 27 1.03 -32.04 13.96
C ARG A 27 1.50 -32.15 15.42
N ARG A 28 2.71 -31.66 15.76
CA ARG A 28 3.23 -31.65 17.15
C ARG A 28 2.58 -30.56 18.02
N ALA A 29 2.15 -29.44 17.43
CA ALA A 29 1.43 -28.37 18.14
C ALA A 29 -0.04 -28.69 18.49
N SER A 30 -0.56 -29.85 18.10
CA SER A 30 -1.98 -30.25 18.09
C SER A 30 -2.71 -30.16 19.44
N SER A 31 -2.11 -30.58 20.56
CA SER A 31 -2.81 -30.61 21.86
C SER A 31 -3.02 -29.21 22.45
N LYS A 32 -1.95 -28.42 22.57
CA LYS A 32 -2.02 -27.01 23.02
C LYS A 32 -2.83 -26.13 22.06
N ARG A 33 -2.81 -26.47 20.76
CA ARG A 33 -3.62 -25.82 19.73
C ARG A 33 -5.12 -26.09 19.90
N ARG A 34 -5.52 -27.31 20.28
CA ARG A 34 -6.94 -27.63 20.53
C ARG A 34 -7.49 -26.85 21.71
N GLU A 35 -6.75 -26.79 22.82
CA GLU A 35 -7.11 -26.00 24.00
C GLU A 35 -7.20 -24.50 23.69
N ALA A 36 -6.19 -23.94 23.00
CA ALA A 36 -6.22 -22.53 22.59
C ALA A 36 -7.38 -22.22 21.63
N ILE A 37 -7.70 -23.13 20.70
CA ILE A 37 -8.85 -22.98 19.80
C ILE A 37 -10.16 -23.04 20.58
N GLU A 38 -10.28 -23.91 21.57
CA GLU A 38 -11.47 -24.03 22.41
C GLU A 38 -11.68 -22.80 23.29
N GLU A 39 -10.60 -22.26 23.87
CA GLU A 39 -10.62 -21.01 24.61
C GLU A 39 -10.95 -19.81 23.70
N MET A 40 -10.39 -19.76 22.48
CA MET A 40 -10.74 -18.76 21.48
C MET A 40 -12.21 -18.87 21.06
N LYS A 41 -12.74 -20.09 20.86
CA LYS A 41 -14.16 -20.32 20.57
C LYS A 41 -15.04 -19.85 21.73
N LYS A 42 -14.63 -20.10 22.98
CA LYS A 42 -15.33 -19.63 24.18
C LYS A 42 -15.35 -18.11 24.26
N LYS A 43 -14.23 -17.44 23.93
CA LYS A 43 -14.14 -15.98 23.83
C LYS A 43 -14.97 -15.43 22.67
N GLU A 44 -14.94 -16.05 21.48
CA GLU A 44 -15.76 -15.65 20.33
C GLU A 44 -17.27 -15.81 20.60
N ARG A 45 -17.71 -16.83 21.35
CA ARG A 45 -19.11 -17.00 21.77
C ARG A 45 -19.61 -15.92 22.75
N LYS A 46 -18.74 -15.36 23.60
CA LYS A 46 -19.11 -14.31 24.56
C LYS A 46 -19.26 -12.92 23.93
N LYS A 47 -18.59 -12.65 22.81
CA LYS A 47 -18.64 -11.36 22.10
C LYS A 47 -20.05 -10.92 21.65
N PRO A 48 -20.84 -11.74 20.95
CA PRO A 48 -22.19 -11.33 20.54
C PRO A 48 -23.11 -11.10 21.73
N THR A 49 -22.99 -11.89 22.80
CA THR A 49 -23.80 -11.75 24.01
C THR A 49 -23.55 -10.41 24.70
N ALA A 50 -22.30 -9.96 24.80
CA ALA A 50 -21.98 -8.67 25.39
C ALA A 50 -22.53 -7.49 24.58
N LEU A 51 -22.43 -7.54 23.24
CA LEU A 51 -22.93 -6.49 22.36
C LEU A 51 -24.47 -6.41 22.38
N ASN A 52 -25.13 -7.57 22.37
CA ASN A 52 -26.60 -7.63 22.46
C ASN A 52 -27.10 -7.11 23.81
N ASN A 53 -26.40 -7.42 24.91
CA ASN A 53 -26.75 -6.88 26.24
C ASN A 53 -26.59 -5.36 26.31
N ALA A 54 -25.72 -4.77 25.49
CA ALA A 54 -25.56 -3.33 25.35
C ALA A 54 -26.55 -2.70 24.35
N SER A 55 -27.58 -3.45 23.90
CA SER A 55 -28.55 -3.01 22.89
C SER A 55 -27.92 -2.57 21.56
N LEU A 56 -26.73 -3.09 21.24
CA LEU A 56 -26.07 -2.82 19.97
C LEU A 56 -26.51 -3.84 18.92
N VAL A 57 -26.79 -3.37 17.70
CA VAL A 57 -27.23 -4.23 16.61
C VAL A 57 -26.07 -5.10 16.10
N TYR A 58 -26.16 -6.40 16.37
CA TYR A 58 -25.20 -7.40 15.90
C TYR A 58 -25.87 -8.40 14.94
N ASN A 59 -25.36 -8.49 13.71
CA ASN A 59 -25.81 -9.45 12.70
C ASN A 59 -24.60 -10.13 12.06
N GLY A 60 -23.96 -11.04 12.82
CA GLY A 60 -22.68 -11.67 12.49
C GLY A 60 -21.46 -10.73 12.63
N ARG A 61 -21.69 -9.43 12.54
CA ARG A 61 -20.75 -8.32 12.80
C ARG A 61 -21.53 -7.15 13.38
N LEU A 62 -20.83 -6.24 14.07
CA LEU A 62 -21.42 -5.02 14.63
C LEU A 62 -21.83 -4.09 13.49
N VAL A 63 -23.09 -3.67 13.45
CA VAL A 63 -23.65 -2.88 12.35
C VAL A 63 -23.34 -1.40 12.55
N ILE A 64 -22.78 -0.77 11.52
CA ILE A 64 -22.47 0.66 11.48
C ILE A 64 -23.11 1.37 10.28
N ASN A 65 -23.30 2.68 10.39
CA ASN A 65 -23.70 3.56 9.29
C ASN A 65 -22.47 4.08 8.50
N THR A 66 -22.72 4.92 7.49
CA THR A 66 -21.67 5.57 6.66
C THR A 66 -20.79 6.58 7.41
N ARG A 67 -21.11 6.88 8.68
CA ARG A 67 -20.33 7.73 9.60
C ARG A 67 -19.67 6.92 10.72
N PHE A 68 -19.58 5.60 10.55
CA PHE A 68 -18.97 4.69 11.52
C PHE A 68 -19.68 4.61 12.87
N GLN A 69 -20.91 5.12 12.98
CA GLN A 69 -21.73 5.06 14.19
C GLN A 69 -22.56 3.77 14.20
N THR A 70 -22.82 3.24 15.38
CA THR A 70 -23.77 2.14 15.60
C THR A 70 -25.21 2.64 15.61
N ASN A 71 -26.16 1.86 16.14
CA ASN A 71 -27.52 2.34 16.40
C ASN A 71 -27.58 3.43 17.47
N ASP A 72 -26.55 3.56 18.31
CA ASP A 72 -26.33 4.72 19.18
C ASP A 72 -25.41 5.72 18.48
N ALA A 73 -25.84 6.99 18.40
CA ALA A 73 -25.14 8.07 17.71
C ALA A 73 -23.81 8.46 18.36
N TYR A 74 -23.60 8.13 19.64
CA TYR A 74 -22.37 8.43 20.37
C TYR A 74 -21.40 7.25 20.42
N ILE A 75 -21.81 6.07 19.93
CA ILE A 75 -20.97 4.88 19.88
C ILE A 75 -20.47 4.67 18.45
N PHE A 76 -19.17 4.87 18.27
CA PHE A 76 -18.46 4.63 17.03
C PHE A 76 -17.78 3.26 17.04
N ALA A 77 -17.67 2.62 15.88
CA ALA A 77 -16.97 1.36 15.75
C ALA A 77 -16.20 1.24 14.44
N GLY A 78 -15.07 0.52 14.50
CA GLY A 78 -14.19 0.27 13.36
C GLY A 78 -13.53 -1.10 13.41
N GLY A 79 -12.86 -1.44 12.31
CA GLY A 79 -12.08 -2.67 12.17
C GLY A 79 -12.89 -3.91 11.79
N SER A 80 -12.24 -5.07 11.80
CA SER A 80 -12.77 -6.33 11.22
C SER A 80 -14.04 -6.89 11.89
N LEU A 81 -14.43 -6.34 13.05
CA LEU A 81 -15.66 -6.68 13.76
C LEU A 81 -16.90 -5.99 13.16
N THR A 82 -16.73 -4.90 12.41
CA THR A 82 -17.85 -4.08 11.92
C THR A 82 -18.31 -4.48 10.53
N LYS A 83 -19.57 -4.17 10.23
CA LYS A 83 -20.13 -4.20 8.88
C LYS A 83 -21.05 -3.02 8.65
N TYR A 84 -21.14 -2.55 7.42
CA TYR A 84 -22.13 -1.53 7.08
C TYR A 84 -23.56 -2.09 7.15
N ALA A 85 -24.52 -1.22 7.43
CA ALA A 85 -25.93 -1.57 7.43
C ALA A 85 -26.37 -2.17 6.09
N GLY A 86 -27.14 -3.27 6.13
CA GLY A 86 -27.47 -4.05 4.92
C GLY A 86 -28.18 -3.26 3.83
N ARG A 87 -28.93 -2.21 4.19
CA ARG A 87 -29.56 -1.26 3.25
C ARG A 87 -28.57 -0.53 2.32
N LEU A 88 -27.29 -0.49 2.69
CA LEU A 88 -26.22 0.15 1.90
C LEU A 88 -25.61 -0.79 0.86
N TYR A 89 -25.95 -2.09 0.87
CA TYR A 89 -25.38 -3.11 -0.03
C TYR A 89 -23.84 -3.06 -0.12
N ALA A 90 -23.20 -2.74 1.00
CA ALA A 90 -21.80 -2.35 1.06
C ALA A 90 -20.86 -3.46 1.57
N ASP A 91 -21.21 -4.72 1.35
CA ASP A 91 -20.43 -5.86 1.87
C ASP A 91 -18.99 -5.89 1.34
N LYS A 92 -18.77 -5.33 0.15
CA LYS A 92 -17.43 -5.16 -0.45
C LYS A 92 -16.55 -4.17 0.31
N TYR A 93 -17.16 -3.26 1.06
CA TYR A 93 -16.51 -2.16 1.77
C TYR A 93 -16.27 -2.47 3.25
N ASN A 94 -16.52 -3.70 3.69
CA ASN A 94 -16.29 -4.10 5.08
C ASN A 94 -14.83 -3.87 5.50
N HIS A 95 -14.61 -3.27 6.67
CA HIS A 95 -13.28 -2.90 7.17
C HIS A 95 -12.29 -4.05 7.31
N CYS A 96 -12.76 -5.31 7.34
CA CYS A 96 -11.86 -6.47 7.33
C CYS A 96 -11.01 -6.57 6.06
N TYR A 97 -11.40 -5.88 5.00
CA TYR A 97 -10.71 -5.82 3.71
C TYR A 97 -9.83 -4.58 3.55
N TYR A 98 -9.73 -3.73 4.58
CA TYR A 98 -9.01 -2.46 4.51
C TYR A 98 -8.06 -2.27 5.69
N ASN A 99 -7.09 -1.39 5.50
CA ASN A 99 -6.09 -1.12 6.52
C ASN A 99 -6.74 -0.40 7.72
N ALA A 100 -6.65 -1.00 8.91
CA ALA A 100 -7.29 -0.45 10.11
C ALA A 100 -6.73 0.92 10.54
N VAL A 101 -5.45 1.18 10.25
CA VAL A 101 -4.83 2.48 10.51
C VAL A 101 -5.46 3.53 9.60
N GLU A 102 -5.66 3.23 8.31
CA GLU A 102 -6.32 4.16 7.38
C GLU A 102 -7.74 4.48 7.82
N VAL A 103 -8.55 3.44 8.09
CA VAL A 103 -9.95 3.57 8.54
C VAL A 103 -10.06 4.42 9.81
N GLY A 104 -9.13 4.25 10.75
CA GLY A 104 -9.11 4.96 12.03
C GLY A 104 -8.40 6.32 12.02
N SER A 105 -7.59 6.62 11.00
CA SER A 105 -6.65 7.75 11.05
C SER A 105 -7.33 9.12 10.90
N LYS A 106 -6.78 10.15 11.53
CA LYS A 106 -7.23 11.55 11.33
C LYS A 106 -6.76 12.13 9.98
N LYS A 107 -5.63 11.63 9.46
CA LYS A 107 -5.01 12.14 8.23
C LYS A 107 -5.94 11.87 7.04
N LEU A 108 -6.51 12.95 6.48
CA LEU A 108 -7.02 12.96 5.12
C LEU A 108 -5.81 12.69 4.21
N ASN A 109 -5.92 11.84 3.19
CA ASN A 109 -5.01 12.00 2.06
C ASN A 109 -5.39 13.35 1.45
N PHE A 110 -4.62 14.40 1.76
CA PHE A 110 -4.76 15.73 1.13
C PHE A 110 -4.31 15.66 -0.34
N THR A 111 -4.75 14.66 -1.11
CA THR A 111 -4.45 14.54 -2.53
C THR A 111 -5.47 15.27 -3.41
N HIS A 112 -6.59 15.73 -2.86
CA HIS A 112 -7.53 16.60 -3.58
C HIS A 112 -7.98 17.75 -2.68
N LYS A 113 -7.08 18.71 -2.45
CA LYS A 113 -7.48 20.07 -2.09
C LYS A 113 -7.77 20.86 -3.38
N GLU A 114 -8.65 20.31 -4.23
CA GLU A 114 -9.25 21.11 -5.28
C GLU A 114 -10.55 21.68 -4.73
N SER A 115 -10.60 23.00 -4.84
CA SER A 115 -11.74 23.88 -4.72
C SER A 115 -12.93 23.37 -5.56
N VAL A 116 -13.61 22.34 -5.08
CA VAL A 116 -14.97 22.02 -5.52
C VAL A 116 -15.83 22.20 -4.29
N SER A 117 -16.79 23.10 -4.41
CA SER A 117 -17.86 23.39 -3.45
C SER A 117 -18.74 22.18 -3.09
N ASP A 118 -18.39 20.97 -3.52
CA ASP A 118 -19.10 19.74 -3.24
C ASP A 118 -18.43 19.00 -2.07
N SER A 119 -18.82 19.42 -0.85
CA SER A 119 -18.45 18.81 0.44
C SER A 119 -18.96 17.37 0.64
N SER A 120 -19.45 16.72 -0.43
CA SER A 120 -20.24 15.50 -0.38
C SER A 120 -19.43 14.22 -0.61
N SER A 121 -18.21 14.33 -1.14
CA SER A 121 -17.38 13.18 -1.55
C SER A 121 -15.96 13.25 -0.95
N GLY A 122 -15.83 13.63 0.32
CA GLY A 122 -14.56 13.52 1.04
C GLY A 122 -14.31 12.10 1.56
N GLU A 123 -13.06 11.64 1.54
CA GLU A 123 -12.63 10.49 2.36
C GLU A 123 -13.07 10.74 3.81
N ARG A 124 -13.83 9.80 4.40
CA ARG A 124 -14.27 9.89 5.79
C ARG A 124 -13.55 8.84 6.60
N THR A 125 -12.98 9.24 7.72
CA THR A 125 -12.40 8.33 8.70
C THR A 125 -13.12 8.41 10.03
N ILE A 126 -12.93 7.40 10.87
CA ILE A 126 -13.56 7.36 12.20
C ILE A 126 -13.16 8.59 13.02
N ALA A 127 -11.86 8.95 13.02
CA ALA A 127 -11.37 10.09 13.78
C ALA A 127 -12.00 11.42 13.33
N GLN A 128 -12.24 11.62 12.03
CA GLN A 128 -12.87 12.84 11.52
C GLN A 128 -14.33 12.96 11.95
N GLU A 129 -15.09 11.86 11.90
CA GLU A 129 -16.47 11.86 12.37
C GLU A 129 -16.58 12.08 13.88
N MET A 130 -15.63 11.53 14.65
CA MET A 130 -15.55 11.79 16.10
C MET A 130 -15.18 13.24 16.42
N LEU A 131 -14.26 13.84 15.66
CA LEU A 131 -13.85 15.24 15.86
C LEU A 131 -14.99 16.23 15.66
N LYS A 132 -15.93 15.97 14.73
CA LYS A 132 -17.13 16.81 14.56
C LYS A 132 -18.01 16.89 15.82
N ILE A 133 -17.89 15.92 16.73
CA ILE A 133 -18.63 15.89 18.00
C ILE A 133 -17.79 16.48 19.12
N TRP A 134 -16.47 16.24 19.11
CA TRP A 134 -15.58 16.61 20.22
C TRP A 134 -14.94 17.98 20.10
N ASP A 135 -14.82 18.51 18.88
CA ASP A 135 -14.20 19.81 18.65
C ASP A 135 -15.28 20.90 18.57
N PRO A 136 -15.39 21.78 19.58
CA PRO A 136 -16.38 22.85 19.59
C PRO A 136 -16.09 23.95 18.54
N THR A 137 -14.91 23.95 17.92
CA THR A 137 -14.52 24.92 16.89
C THR A 137 -14.92 24.50 15.47
N VAL A 138 -15.29 23.23 15.28
CA VAL A 138 -15.75 22.70 13.99
C VAL A 138 -17.24 23.02 13.85
N GLU A 139 -17.62 23.67 12.74
CA GLU A 139 -19.05 23.92 12.48
C GLU A 139 -19.83 22.60 12.47
N PRO A 140 -20.87 22.45 13.31
CA PRO A 140 -21.67 21.23 13.32
C PRO A 140 -22.33 21.10 11.95
N THR A 141 -21.96 20.06 11.20
CA THR A 141 -22.55 19.77 9.89
C THR A 141 -24.07 19.72 10.07
N ARG A 142 -24.82 20.56 9.33
CA ARG A 142 -26.26 20.70 9.47
C ARG A 142 -26.90 19.30 9.44
N ARG A 143 -27.50 18.87 10.56
CA ARG A 143 -28.26 17.62 10.67
C ARG A 143 -29.45 17.73 9.71
N GLY A 144 -29.28 17.28 8.47
CA GLY A 144 -30.31 17.39 7.45
C GLY A 144 -29.86 17.07 6.03
N GLU A 145 -28.56 17.16 5.72
CA GLU A 145 -28.10 16.80 4.38
C GLU A 145 -28.10 15.29 4.18
N THR A 146 -28.89 14.88 3.19
CA THR A 146 -29.24 13.55 2.68
C THR A 146 -28.05 12.74 2.14
N LEU A 147 -26.85 12.90 2.71
CA LEU A 147 -25.61 12.24 2.29
C LEU A 147 -25.36 10.88 2.98
N ASN A 148 -26.38 10.33 3.64
CA ASN A 148 -26.28 9.08 4.40
C ASN A 148 -26.05 7.82 3.56
N ASN A 149 -26.09 7.92 2.22
CA ASN A 149 -26.01 6.78 1.30
C ASN A 149 -24.72 6.73 0.47
N ILE A 150 -23.83 7.72 0.59
CA ILE A 150 -22.53 7.67 -0.09
C ILE A 150 -21.57 6.91 0.81
N LEU A 151 -21.07 5.78 0.33
CA LEU A 151 -20.05 5.02 1.02
C LEU A 151 -18.73 5.82 1.03
N PRO A 152 -17.95 5.74 2.11
CA PRO A 152 -16.64 6.37 2.15
C PRO A 152 -15.80 5.94 0.93
N HIS A 153 -15.10 6.90 0.34
CA HIS A 153 -14.15 6.68 -0.74
C HIS A 153 -13.14 5.57 -0.43
N THR A 154 -12.62 4.98 -1.51
CA THR A 154 -11.80 3.77 -1.50
C THR A 154 -10.51 3.96 -0.72
N PHE A 155 -10.40 3.27 0.43
CA PHE A 155 -9.14 3.10 1.16
C PHE A 155 -8.05 2.51 0.25
N THR A 156 -6.87 3.11 0.27
CA THR A 156 -5.79 2.83 -0.69
C THR A 156 -4.58 2.13 -0.04
N LYS A 157 -4.44 2.20 1.28
CA LYS A 157 -3.30 1.59 1.97
C LYS A 157 -3.38 0.06 1.93
N PRO A 158 -2.23 -0.62 1.83
CA PRO A 158 -2.21 -2.07 1.73
C PRO A 158 -2.67 -2.73 3.03
N LEU A 159 -3.22 -3.94 2.89
CA LEU A 159 -3.30 -4.88 4.00
C LEU A 159 -1.93 -5.47 4.26
N VAL A 160 -1.52 -5.49 5.52
CA VAL A 160 -0.23 -6.05 5.92
C VAL A 160 -0.46 -7.13 6.96
N VAL A 161 0.00 -8.33 6.66
CA VAL A 161 0.08 -9.44 7.61
C VAL A 161 1.56 -9.74 7.83
N ASN A 162 2.03 -9.55 9.05
CA ASN A 162 3.39 -9.87 9.46
C ASN A 162 3.36 -10.74 10.70
N CYS A 163 4.09 -11.85 10.70
CA CYS A 163 4.24 -12.72 11.86
C CYS A 163 5.50 -13.58 11.78
N GLN A 164 5.96 -14.05 12.95
CA GLN A 164 6.96 -15.11 13.01
C GLN A 164 6.27 -16.46 13.16
N LEU A 165 6.53 -17.35 12.22
CA LEU A 165 6.05 -18.72 12.18
C LEU A 165 6.93 -19.63 13.06
N PRO A 166 6.43 -20.82 13.46
CA PRO A 166 7.25 -21.82 14.14
C PRO A 166 8.51 -22.12 13.33
N GLY A 167 9.65 -22.25 14.01
CA GLY A 167 10.95 -22.41 13.35
C GLY A 167 11.72 -21.08 13.16
N LYS A 168 11.28 -19.98 13.76
CA LYS A 168 11.90 -18.63 13.64
C LYS A 168 11.85 -18.06 12.22
N ILE A 169 10.92 -18.54 11.41
CA ILE A 169 10.72 -18.06 10.04
C ILE A 169 9.82 -16.83 10.06
N ASN A 170 10.27 -15.75 9.46
CA ASN A 170 9.52 -14.51 9.32
C ASN A 170 8.65 -14.58 8.07
N PHE A 171 7.38 -14.20 8.22
CA PHE A 171 6.40 -14.15 7.14
C PHE A 171 5.82 -12.75 7.04
N LEU A 172 5.90 -12.17 5.84
CA LEU A 172 5.28 -10.90 5.49
C LEU A 172 4.40 -11.09 4.26
N HIS A 173 3.20 -10.54 4.31
CA HIS A 173 2.28 -10.48 3.19
C HIS A 173 1.69 -9.07 3.11
N VAL A 174 2.03 -8.35 2.04
CA VAL A 174 1.47 -7.04 1.69
C VAL A 174 0.50 -7.24 0.53
N LEU A 175 -0.73 -6.77 0.69
CA LEU A 175 -1.85 -7.03 -0.20
C LEU A 175 -2.54 -5.72 -0.59
N LYS A 176 -3.09 -5.65 -1.80
CA LYS A 176 -4.02 -4.59 -2.15
C LYS A 176 -5.24 -4.56 -1.21
N PRO A 177 -5.78 -3.38 -0.88
CA PRO A 177 -7.03 -3.27 -0.16
C PRO A 177 -8.19 -3.78 -1.03
N GLY A 178 -9.23 -4.29 -0.37
CA GLY A 178 -10.44 -4.79 -1.02
C GLY A 178 -10.69 -6.27 -0.75
N MET A 179 -11.81 -6.75 -1.28
CA MET A 179 -12.24 -8.13 -1.06
C MET A 179 -11.20 -9.12 -1.58
N ILE A 180 -10.82 -10.07 -0.73
CA ILE A 180 -9.94 -11.17 -1.11
C ILE A 180 -10.74 -12.13 -1.99
N VAL A 181 -10.34 -12.22 -3.26
CA VAL A 181 -10.88 -13.16 -4.24
C VAL A 181 -9.94 -14.37 -4.34
N PRO A 182 -10.44 -15.60 -4.57
CA PRO A 182 -9.58 -16.76 -4.80
C PRO A 182 -8.54 -16.54 -5.90
N ILE A 183 -7.26 -16.59 -5.54
CA ILE A 183 -6.12 -16.45 -6.45
C ILE A 183 -6.26 -17.21 -7.78
N GLN A 184 -6.82 -18.43 -7.80
CA GLN A 184 -7.05 -19.17 -9.05
C GLN A 184 -7.99 -18.41 -10.00
N ALA A 185 -9.02 -17.77 -9.45
CA ALA A 185 -9.95 -16.96 -10.21
C ALA A 185 -9.35 -15.61 -10.63
N ILE A 186 -8.32 -15.12 -9.92
CA ILE A 186 -7.65 -13.86 -10.26
C ILE A 186 -6.53 -14.09 -11.28
N ILE A 187 -5.71 -15.13 -11.14
CA ILE A 187 -4.60 -15.45 -12.07
C ILE A 187 -5.11 -15.62 -13.50
N GLN A 188 -6.32 -16.16 -13.66
CA GLN A 188 -6.97 -16.33 -14.96
C GLN A 188 -7.46 -15.01 -15.58
N GLN A 189 -7.46 -13.90 -14.82
CA GLN A 189 -7.85 -12.59 -15.35
C GLN A 189 -6.66 -11.94 -16.04
N GLU A 190 -6.89 -11.44 -17.25
CA GLU A 190 -5.88 -10.69 -18.02
C GLU A 190 -5.37 -9.44 -17.27
N SER A 191 -6.16 -8.92 -16.34
CA SER A 191 -5.82 -7.77 -15.51
C SER A 191 -4.90 -8.09 -14.32
N TYR A 192 -4.56 -9.37 -14.09
CA TYR A 192 -3.77 -9.78 -12.93
C TYR A 192 -2.35 -9.23 -12.95
N GLY A 193 -1.71 -9.15 -14.12
CA GLY A 193 -0.33 -8.67 -14.26
C GLY A 193 0.71 -9.77 -14.12
N THR A 194 1.91 -9.44 -13.63
CA THR A 194 3.11 -10.30 -13.69
C THR A 194 3.67 -10.62 -12.30
N ILE A 195 4.12 -11.88 -12.12
CA ILE A 195 4.71 -12.36 -10.87
C ILE A 195 6.19 -12.66 -11.08
N TYR A 196 7.02 -12.20 -10.15
CA TYR A 196 8.44 -12.51 -10.06
C TYR A 196 8.74 -13.17 -8.72
N VAL A 197 9.51 -14.27 -8.76
CA VAL A 197 9.81 -15.08 -7.57
C VAL A 197 11.30 -15.35 -7.51
N THR A 198 11.88 -15.25 -6.32
CA THR A 198 13.25 -15.71 -6.02
C THR A 198 13.26 -16.57 -4.76
N GLY A 199 14.29 -17.41 -4.67
CA GLY A 199 14.49 -18.36 -3.57
C GLY A 199 13.48 -19.50 -3.55
N ASP A 200 13.54 -20.28 -2.48
CA ASP A 200 12.67 -21.43 -2.27
C ASP A 200 12.11 -21.47 -0.84
N CYS A 201 10.99 -22.15 -0.71
CA CYS A 201 10.25 -22.39 0.51
C CYS A 201 10.47 -23.79 1.10
N GLN A 202 11.03 -24.74 0.35
CA GLN A 202 11.19 -26.13 0.78
C GLN A 202 12.59 -26.48 1.30
N GLY A 203 13.58 -25.59 1.13
CA GLY A 203 14.92 -25.79 1.65
C GLY A 203 15.02 -25.69 3.17
N ASP A 204 16.14 -26.17 3.73
CA ASP A 204 16.46 -26.08 5.17
C ASP A 204 16.52 -24.62 5.66
N HIS A 205 16.92 -23.69 4.78
CA HIS A 205 16.92 -22.25 5.03
C HIS A 205 16.02 -21.55 4.01
N PRO A 206 14.73 -21.33 4.30
CA PRO A 206 13.82 -20.71 3.35
C PRO A 206 14.21 -19.25 3.07
N SER A 207 14.13 -18.88 1.80
CA SER A 207 14.45 -17.55 1.26
C SER A 207 13.45 -17.13 0.18
N TYR A 208 12.19 -17.55 0.29
CA TYR A 208 11.18 -17.27 -0.70
C TYR A 208 10.78 -15.79 -0.68
N PHE A 209 10.82 -15.15 -1.84
CA PHE A 209 10.32 -13.80 -2.07
C PHE A 209 9.48 -13.79 -3.35
N LYS A 210 8.23 -13.35 -3.24
CA LYS A 210 7.34 -13.10 -4.37
C LYS A 210 7.01 -11.61 -4.46
N LEU A 211 7.23 -11.04 -5.64
CA LEU A 211 6.82 -9.69 -6.01
C LEU A 211 5.80 -9.77 -7.15
N HIS A 212 4.68 -9.09 -7.01
CA HIS A 212 3.60 -9.10 -7.99
C HIS A 212 3.28 -7.68 -8.44
N PHE A 213 3.32 -7.46 -9.75
CA PHE A 213 2.92 -6.23 -10.40
C PHE A 213 1.56 -6.37 -11.06
N ASN A 214 0.73 -5.34 -10.96
CA ASN A 214 -0.55 -5.29 -11.67
C ASN A 214 -0.38 -5.02 -13.18
N SER A 215 -1.49 -4.94 -13.91
CA SER A 215 -1.53 -4.60 -15.34
C SER A 215 -0.86 -3.27 -15.71
N HIS A 216 -0.72 -2.36 -14.74
CA HIS A 216 -0.06 -1.05 -14.88
C HIS A 216 1.39 -1.02 -14.35
N ARG A 217 2.00 -2.20 -14.16
CA ARG A 217 3.39 -2.35 -13.67
C ARG A 217 3.67 -1.67 -12.32
N ARG A 218 2.65 -1.58 -11.46
CA ARG A 218 2.79 -1.15 -10.06
C ARG A 218 2.76 -2.34 -9.12
N VAL A 219 3.55 -2.29 -8.06
CA VAL A 219 3.59 -3.34 -7.03
C VAL A 219 2.23 -3.42 -6.34
N GLU A 220 1.64 -4.62 -6.38
CA GLU A 220 0.31 -4.88 -5.83
C GLU A 220 0.35 -5.90 -4.68
N THR A 221 1.23 -6.89 -4.76
CA THR A 221 1.41 -7.90 -3.71
C THR A 221 2.88 -8.18 -3.45
N ILE A 222 3.25 -8.29 -2.18
CA ILE A 222 4.60 -8.70 -1.73
C ILE A 222 4.43 -9.86 -0.75
N VAL A 223 5.12 -10.97 -0.98
CA VAL A 223 5.16 -12.10 -0.05
C VAL A 223 6.61 -12.44 0.26
N CYS A 224 6.97 -12.40 1.53
CA CYS A 224 8.28 -12.80 2.02
C CYS A 224 8.11 -13.97 2.98
N TYR A 225 8.95 -14.98 2.83
CA TYR A 225 9.05 -16.13 3.73
C TYR A 225 10.51 -16.50 3.89
N THR A 226 11.11 -16.08 5.01
CA THR A 226 12.55 -16.26 5.25
C THR A 226 12.91 -16.32 6.73
N GLU A 227 14.02 -16.97 7.07
CA GLU A 227 14.62 -16.89 8.40
C GLU A 227 15.30 -15.54 8.66
N ARG A 228 15.70 -14.82 7.61
CA ARG A 228 16.35 -13.49 7.71
C ARG A 228 15.39 -12.47 8.32
N LYS A 229 15.91 -11.47 9.02
CA LYS A 229 15.10 -10.36 9.54
C LYS A 229 14.56 -9.55 8.37
N ILE A 230 13.24 -9.37 8.32
CA ILE A 230 12.57 -8.54 7.30
C ILE A 230 12.37 -7.14 7.89
N ASP A 231 12.81 -6.11 7.17
CA ASP A 231 12.36 -4.74 7.46
C ASP A 231 10.97 -4.52 6.85
N VAL A 232 9.96 -4.74 7.69
CA VAL A 232 8.56 -4.68 7.30
C VAL A 232 8.17 -3.30 6.77
N ASN A 233 8.70 -2.23 7.36
CA ASN A 233 8.35 -0.87 6.96
C ASN A 233 8.88 -0.55 5.57
N ASN A 234 10.12 -0.97 5.27
CA ASN A 234 10.73 -0.79 3.95
C ASN A 234 9.96 -1.58 2.89
N MET A 235 9.57 -2.82 3.17
CA MET A 235 8.78 -3.63 2.24
C MET A 235 7.41 -3.02 1.97
N ILE A 236 6.73 -2.46 2.98
CA ILE A 236 5.45 -1.77 2.79
C ILE A 236 5.60 -0.58 1.83
N ARG A 237 6.73 0.14 1.85
CA ARG A 237 6.97 1.31 0.98
C ARG A 237 7.14 0.98 -0.50
N LEU A 238 7.46 -0.28 -0.83
CA LEU A 238 7.48 -0.74 -2.21
C LEU A 238 6.07 -0.84 -2.80
N TYR A 239 5.04 -1.01 -1.96
CA TYR A 239 3.67 -1.13 -2.41
C TYR A 239 3.22 0.11 -3.20
N GLY A 240 2.58 -0.12 -4.35
CA GLY A 240 2.08 0.93 -5.24
C GLY A 240 3.15 1.63 -6.09
N LYS A 241 4.45 1.38 -5.85
CA LYS A 241 5.55 1.92 -6.65
C LYS A 241 5.61 1.23 -8.01
N HIS A 242 6.02 1.98 -9.04
CA HIS A 242 6.12 1.49 -10.42
C HIS A 242 7.47 0.80 -10.65
N GLU A 243 7.53 -0.23 -11.49
CA GLU A 243 8.76 -1.01 -11.74
C GLU A 243 9.96 -0.17 -12.19
N ARG A 244 9.73 0.90 -12.97
CA ARG A 244 10.78 1.84 -13.40
C ARG A 244 11.44 2.57 -12.23
N LEU A 245 10.68 2.92 -11.19
CA LEU A 245 11.22 3.53 -9.97
C LEU A 245 12.07 2.52 -9.19
N LEU A 246 11.73 1.23 -9.29
CA LEU A 246 12.49 0.12 -8.72
C LEU A 246 13.69 -0.28 -9.61
N ASN A 247 14.35 0.72 -10.19
CA ASN A 247 15.53 0.60 -11.05
C ASN A 247 15.30 -0.27 -12.31
N ASN A 248 14.19 -0.01 -13.03
CA ASN A 248 13.75 -0.76 -14.21
C ASN A 248 13.69 -2.28 -13.93
N PHE A 249 12.99 -2.63 -12.85
CA PHE A 249 12.99 -3.97 -12.26
C PHE A 249 12.72 -5.07 -13.29
N VAL A 250 11.70 -4.89 -14.13
CA VAL A 250 11.27 -5.93 -15.09
C VAL A 250 12.39 -6.28 -16.06
N ALA A 251 13.03 -5.27 -16.66
CA ALA A 251 14.11 -5.47 -17.62
C ALA A 251 15.33 -6.16 -16.99
N ARG A 252 15.66 -5.83 -15.73
CA ARG A 252 16.78 -6.44 -15.01
C ARG A 252 16.49 -7.88 -14.57
N PHE A 253 15.25 -8.16 -14.19
CA PHE A 253 14.85 -9.50 -13.79
C PHE A 253 14.85 -10.44 -15.00
N GLU A 254 14.24 -10.01 -16.11
CA GLU A 254 14.17 -10.80 -17.35
C GLU A 254 15.55 -11.03 -17.99
N SER A 255 16.50 -10.11 -17.81
CA SER A 255 17.89 -10.30 -18.24
C SER A 255 18.72 -11.20 -17.31
N GLY A 256 18.13 -11.70 -16.21
CA GLY A 256 18.80 -12.54 -15.23
C GLY A 256 19.75 -11.79 -14.29
N GLY A 257 19.68 -10.45 -14.25
CA GLY A 257 20.51 -9.62 -13.36
C GLY A 257 20.07 -9.65 -11.89
N ILE A 258 18.87 -10.16 -11.59
CA ILE A 258 18.33 -10.25 -10.23
C ILE A 258 18.20 -11.73 -9.84
N THR A 259 19.03 -12.15 -8.88
CA THR A 259 19.06 -13.54 -8.38
C THR A 259 18.35 -13.69 -7.03
N ASP A 260 18.49 -12.70 -6.14
CA ASP A 260 17.84 -12.64 -4.83
C ASP A 260 17.20 -11.26 -4.62
N LEU A 261 15.88 -11.24 -4.44
CA LEU A 261 15.13 -10.01 -4.20
C LEU A 261 15.44 -9.36 -2.84
N TYR A 262 15.83 -10.14 -1.83
CA TYR A 262 16.22 -9.58 -0.54
C TYR A 262 17.50 -8.75 -0.67
N GLU A 263 18.47 -9.25 -1.43
CA GLU A 263 19.73 -8.54 -1.67
C GLU A 263 19.51 -7.33 -2.59
N TYR A 264 18.72 -7.50 -3.65
CA TYR A 264 18.37 -6.42 -4.59
C TYR A 264 17.74 -5.20 -3.90
N PHE A 265 16.76 -5.42 -3.01
CA PHE A 265 16.14 -4.32 -2.25
C PHE A 265 16.96 -3.87 -1.05
N SER A 266 18.08 -4.53 -0.73
CA SER A 266 19.04 -4.06 0.26
C SER A 266 20.09 -3.13 -0.34
N GLU A 267 20.11 -2.95 -1.67
CA GLU A 267 21.07 -2.08 -2.34
C GLU A 267 20.87 -0.60 -1.97
N PRO A 268 21.95 0.22 -1.95
CA PRO A 268 21.88 1.59 -1.46
C PRO A 268 20.91 2.50 -2.22
N TRP A 269 20.66 2.26 -3.51
CA TRP A 269 19.72 3.05 -4.32
C TRP A 269 18.27 2.92 -3.84
N CYS A 270 17.93 1.90 -3.04
CA CYS A 270 16.58 1.72 -2.53
C CYS A 270 16.30 2.64 -1.31
N MET A 271 17.36 3.17 -0.68
CA MET A 271 17.24 3.96 0.55
C MET A 271 16.38 5.20 0.40
N LEU A 272 16.41 5.88 -0.76
CA LEU A 272 15.53 7.02 -1.03
C LEU A 272 14.05 6.63 -0.95
N ILE A 273 13.68 5.47 -1.50
CA ILE A 273 12.29 4.97 -1.52
C ILE A 273 11.84 4.58 -0.11
N PHE A 274 12.76 4.12 0.73
CA PHE A 274 12.47 3.70 2.10
C PHE A 274 12.33 4.84 3.11
N GLN A 275 12.61 6.07 2.73
CA GLN A 275 12.45 7.21 3.62
C GLN A 275 10.98 7.50 3.96
N ASP A 276 10.74 7.95 5.19
CA ASP A 276 9.41 8.33 5.67
C ASP A 276 8.79 9.50 4.87
N HIS A 277 9.63 10.42 4.39
CA HIS A 277 9.21 11.64 3.70
C HIS A 277 9.12 11.47 2.17
N PHE A 278 9.47 10.30 1.63
CA PHE A 278 9.45 10.09 0.18
C PHE A 278 8.03 10.23 -0.42
N ASP A 279 7.00 9.82 0.31
CA ASP A 279 5.61 10.02 -0.11
C ASP A 279 5.22 11.52 -0.17
N GLN A 280 5.87 12.39 0.62
CA GLN A 280 5.65 13.84 0.51
C GLN A 280 6.24 14.37 -0.80
N LEU A 281 7.48 13.98 -1.13
CA LEU A 281 8.10 14.32 -2.41
C LEU A 281 7.23 13.86 -3.60
N GLU A 282 6.72 12.63 -3.59
CA GLU A 282 5.82 12.15 -4.64
C GLU A 282 4.55 12.98 -4.75
N ASN A 283 3.95 13.35 -3.62
CA ASN A 283 2.75 14.19 -3.60
C ASN A 283 3.03 15.64 -4.04
N ASP A 284 4.19 16.19 -3.70
CA ASP A 284 4.61 17.53 -4.09
C ASP A 284 4.97 17.62 -5.58
N ILE A 285 5.52 16.54 -6.15
CA ILE A 285 5.70 16.40 -7.60
C ILE A 285 4.34 16.23 -8.27
N ARG A 286 3.48 15.35 -7.75
CA ARG A 286 2.16 15.08 -8.33
C ARG A 286 1.29 16.33 -8.34
N SER A 287 1.18 17.03 -7.22
CA SER A 287 0.40 18.26 -7.08
C SER A 287 0.93 19.36 -7.99
N PHE A 288 2.24 19.46 -8.14
CA PHE A 288 2.86 20.39 -9.08
C PHE A 288 2.47 20.06 -10.53
N LEU A 289 2.64 18.80 -10.95
CA LEU A 289 2.28 18.35 -12.30
C LEU A 289 0.78 18.53 -12.58
N LEU A 290 -0.08 18.37 -11.56
CA LEU A 290 -1.52 18.59 -11.65
C LEU A 290 -1.91 20.06 -11.61
N SER A 291 -1.02 20.97 -11.19
CA SER A 291 -1.34 22.38 -11.09
C SER A 291 -1.53 23.00 -12.49
N PRO A 292 -2.54 23.84 -12.70
CA PRO A 292 -2.79 24.51 -13.98
C PRO A 292 -1.75 25.60 -14.32
N THR A 293 -0.66 25.69 -13.54
CA THR A 293 0.38 26.72 -13.64
C THR A 293 1.44 26.43 -14.71
N SER A 294 1.50 25.21 -15.26
CA SER A 294 2.29 24.93 -16.47
C SER A 294 1.49 25.41 -17.68
N CYS A 295 2.08 26.34 -18.44
CA CYS A 295 1.54 27.06 -19.60
C CYS A 295 0.32 26.41 -20.31
N PRO A 296 -0.73 27.19 -20.65
CA PRO A 296 -1.96 26.67 -21.27
C PRO A 296 -1.75 25.89 -22.58
N ASP A 297 -0.60 26.06 -23.26
CA ASP A 297 -0.28 25.38 -24.51
C ASP A 297 0.56 24.09 -24.36
N LYS A 298 0.95 23.68 -23.15
CA LYS A 298 1.90 22.56 -22.93
C LYS A 298 1.62 21.71 -21.69
N ASN A 299 0.37 21.51 -21.30
CA ASN A 299 0.08 20.64 -20.16
C ASN A 299 0.15 19.16 -20.58
N ILE A 300 1.26 18.51 -20.25
CA ILE A 300 1.52 17.09 -20.55
C ILE A 300 0.42 16.19 -19.98
N LEU A 301 -0.16 16.56 -18.84
CA LEU A 301 -1.26 15.80 -18.27
C LEU A 301 -2.51 15.86 -19.14
N ALA A 302 -2.83 17.01 -19.74
CA ALA A 302 -3.95 17.11 -20.68
C ALA A 302 -3.72 16.23 -21.91
N ASP A 303 -2.49 16.18 -22.43
CA ASP A 303 -2.10 15.28 -23.51
C ASP A 303 -2.23 13.80 -23.09
N ILE A 304 -1.81 13.44 -21.87
CA ILE A 304 -1.95 12.09 -21.31
C ILE A 304 -3.43 11.74 -21.13
N TYR A 305 -4.25 12.64 -20.58
CA TYR A 305 -5.69 12.42 -20.41
C TYR A 305 -6.39 12.22 -21.74
N LYS A 306 -6.09 13.06 -22.74
CA LYS A 306 -6.62 12.92 -24.10
C LYS A 306 -6.21 11.59 -24.72
N ALA A 307 -4.94 11.20 -24.59
CA ALA A 307 -4.46 9.92 -25.11
C ALA A 307 -5.08 8.72 -24.37
N CYS A 308 -5.32 8.83 -23.06
CA CYS A 308 -6.07 7.84 -22.28
C CYS A 308 -7.52 7.74 -22.75
N GLU A 309 -8.19 8.88 -22.99
CA GLU A 309 -9.57 8.93 -23.48
C GLU A 309 -9.70 8.32 -24.87
N GLU A 310 -8.79 8.67 -25.79
CA GLU A 310 -8.69 8.09 -27.14
C GLU A 310 -8.51 6.56 -27.07
N ASN A 311 -7.74 6.08 -26.08
CA ASN A 311 -7.51 4.66 -25.87
C ASN A 311 -8.55 3.98 -24.96
N ARG A 312 -9.69 4.65 -24.71
CA ARG A 312 -10.81 4.17 -23.87
C ARG A 312 -10.37 3.72 -22.48
N TRP A 313 -9.38 4.38 -21.90
CA TRP A 313 -8.79 4.06 -20.60
C TRP A 313 -8.17 2.66 -20.52
N ASN A 314 -7.91 2.02 -21.66
CA ASN A 314 -7.20 0.76 -21.74
C ASN A 314 -5.68 0.99 -21.70
N LYS A 315 -4.93 -0.10 -21.48
CA LYS A 315 -3.47 -0.10 -21.44
C LYS A 315 -2.91 0.69 -22.64
N PHE A 316 -2.10 1.70 -22.35
CA PHE A 316 -1.47 2.56 -23.34
C PHE A 316 -0.77 1.71 -24.41
N MET A 317 -1.04 1.95 -25.69
CA MET A 317 -0.25 1.36 -26.77
C MET A 317 1.15 2.00 -26.74
N ASP A 318 2.19 1.17 -26.79
CA ASP A 318 3.60 1.58 -26.62
C ASP A 318 4.06 2.65 -27.65
N GLU A 319 3.30 2.91 -28.71
CA GLU A 319 3.66 3.83 -29.80
C GLU A 319 3.57 5.32 -29.42
N LYS A 320 2.55 5.74 -28.66
CA LYS A 320 2.40 7.16 -28.23
C LYS A 320 3.22 7.50 -26.99
N TYR A 321 3.71 6.48 -26.28
CA TYR A 321 4.47 6.67 -25.05
C TYR A 321 5.83 7.36 -25.27
N PRO A 322 6.64 6.98 -26.29
CA PRO A 322 7.86 7.69 -26.67
C PRO A 322 7.63 9.16 -27.00
N GLU A 323 6.55 9.49 -27.73
CA GLU A 323 6.22 10.87 -28.09
C GLU A 323 5.93 11.73 -26.84
N LEU A 324 5.15 11.19 -25.90
CA LEU A 324 4.87 11.86 -24.63
C LEU A 324 6.12 12.00 -23.77
N LEU A 325 6.99 10.98 -23.78
CA LEU A 325 8.26 11.02 -23.06
C LEU A 325 9.21 12.07 -23.66
N GLU A 326 9.24 12.19 -24.99
CA GLU A 326 10.02 13.22 -25.68
C GLU A 326 9.49 14.62 -25.34
N LYS A 327 8.17 14.82 -25.35
CA LYS A 327 7.53 16.07 -24.93
C LYS A 327 7.88 16.43 -23.49
N PHE A 328 7.82 15.45 -22.58
CA PHE A 328 8.25 15.62 -21.18
C PHE A 328 9.73 15.94 -21.05
N SER A 329 10.58 15.30 -21.84
CA SER A 329 12.02 15.55 -21.80
C SER A 329 12.41 16.98 -22.21
N LYS A 330 11.56 17.62 -23.02
CA LYS A 330 11.72 19.00 -23.50
C LYS A 330 10.91 20.01 -22.68
N SER A 331 10.17 19.57 -21.67
CA SER A 331 9.33 20.47 -20.87
C SER A 331 10.06 21.00 -19.64
N VAL A 332 9.57 22.13 -19.16
CA VAL A 332 10.03 22.74 -17.89
C VAL A 332 9.68 21.84 -16.70
N ASP A 333 8.65 21.00 -16.83
CA ASP A 333 8.24 20.09 -15.76
C ASP A 333 9.34 19.10 -15.39
N LYS A 334 10.16 18.65 -16.36
CA LYS A 334 11.30 17.78 -16.08
C LYS A 334 12.35 18.48 -15.22
N GLU A 335 12.75 19.70 -15.59
CA GLU A 335 13.75 20.47 -14.85
C GLU A 335 13.30 20.71 -13.40
N LEU A 336 12.01 21.00 -13.21
CA LEU A 336 11.43 21.20 -11.88
C LEU A 336 11.34 19.91 -11.06
N VAL A 337 11.02 18.78 -11.70
CA VAL A 337 11.06 17.47 -11.04
C VAL A 337 12.48 17.14 -10.58
N GLU A 338 13.48 17.41 -11.42
CA GLU A 338 14.90 17.22 -11.08
C GLU A 338 15.33 18.15 -9.95
N GLU A 339 14.93 19.42 -9.97
CA GLU A 339 15.23 20.40 -8.92
C GLU A 339 14.65 19.98 -7.57
N LYS A 340 13.35 19.62 -7.52
CA LYS A 340 12.71 19.13 -6.28
C LYS A 340 13.36 17.85 -5.75
N LEU A 341 13.74 16.93 -6.64
CA LEU A 341 14.43 15.70 -6.26
C LEU A 341 15.80 16.01 -5.65
N LEU A 342 16.58 16.89 -6.28
CA LEU A 342 17.89 17.30 -5.79
C LEU A 342 17.79 18.03 -4.45
N GLN A 343 16.79 18.90 -4.29
CA GLN A 343 16.50 19.58 -3.03
C GLN A 343 16.18 18.57 -1.93
N HIS A 344 15.32 17.58 -2.20
CA HIS A 344 14.99 16.53 -1.23
C HIS A 344 16.22 15.71 -0.82
N ILE A 345 17.11 15.38 -1.77
CA ILE A 345 18.36 14.68 -1.47
C ILE A 345 19.27 15.54 -0.60
N GLU A 346 19.37 16.84 -0.88
CA GLU A 346 20.17 17.78 -0.11
C GLU A 346 19.65 17.93 1.32
N ASP A 347 18.34 18.10 1.49
CA ASP A 347 17.69 18.23 2.80
C ASP A 347 17.87 16.97 3.66
N ASN A 348 17.98 15.80 3.01
CA ASN A 348 18.14 14.50 3.66
C ASN A 348 19.54 13.90 3.52
N CYS A 349 20.56 14.70 3.22
CA CYS A 349 21.92 14.24 2.90
C CYS A 349 22.56 13.35 3.98
N TYR A 350 22.24 13.57 5.27
CA TYR A 350 22.74 12.74 6.37
C TYR A 350 22.24 11.29 6.32
N HIS A 351 21.06 11.07 5.74
CA HIS A 351 20.45 9.74 5.60
C HIS A 351 20.69 9.14 4.21
N LEU A 352 21.01 9.98 3.21
CA LEU A 352 21.18 9.62 1.80
C LEU A 352 22.64 9.76 1.34
N THR A 353 23.58 9.29 2.16
CA THR A 353 25.02 9.44 1.91
C THR A 353 25.50 8.73 0.64
N MET A 354 24.74 7.77 0.14
CA MET A 354 24.99 7.05 -1.11
C MET A 354 24.60 7.85 -2.36
N TYR A 355 23.88 8.96 -2.23
CA TYR A 355 23.47 9.80 -3.35
C TYR A 355 24.43 10.98 -3.50
N ALA A 356 24.89 11.19 -4.74
CA ALA A 356 25.63 12.37 -5.10
C ALA A 356 24.67 13.51 -5.45
N TYR A 357 24.95 14.69 -4.95
CA TYR A 357 24.27 15.95 -5.29
C TYR A 357 25.33 17.02 -5.59
N PRO A 358 24.98 18.16 -6.24
CA PRO A 358 25.96 19.08 -6.80
C PRO A 358 27.09 19.52 -5.86
N LYS A 359 26.82 19.69 -4.56
CA LYS A 359 27.85 20.03 -3.56
C LYS A 359 28.80 18.87 -3.28
N VAL A 360 28.30 17.65 -3.14
CA VAL A 360 29.13 16.45 -2.95
C VAL A 360 29.96 16.14 -4.19
N ILE A 361 29.39 16.32 -5.39
CA ILE A 361 30.14 16.14 -6.65
C ILE A 361 31.31 17.13 -6.71
N LYS A 362 31.07 18.41 -6.37
CA LYS A 362 32.15 19.41 -6.29
C LYS A 362 33.23 18.98 -5.29
N LEU A 363 32.85 18.51 -4.10
CA LEU A 363 33.83 18.04 -3.10
C LEU A 363 34.66 16.85 -3.60
N ILE A 364 34.03 15.88 -4.27
CA ILE A 364 34.72 14.72 -4.86
C ILE A 364 35.71 15.16 -5.94
N LEU A 365 35.30 16.11 -6.80
CA LEU A 365 36.14 16.62 -7.89
C LEU A 365 37.31 17.47 -7.37
N TYR A 366 37.08 18.39 -6.43
CA TYR A 366 38.13 19.19 -5.81
C TYR A 366 39.17 18.32 -5.08
N GLY A 367 38.72 17.30 -4.36
CA GLY A 367 39.64 16.35 -3.71
C GLY A 367 40.50 15.54 -4.70
N HIS A 368 40.03 15.37 -5.93
CA HIS A 368 40.77 14.71 -7.00
C HIS A 368 41.83 15.62 -7.62
N GLU A 369 41.53 16.91 -7.82
CA GLU A 369 42.47 17.90 -8.36
C GLU A 369 43.65 18.18 -7.39
N ASP A 370 43.38 18.22 -6.08
CA ASP A 370 44.40 18.36 -5.04
C ASP A 370 45.30 17.11 -4.88
N MET A 371 44.79 15.92 -5.22
CA MET A 371 45.62 14.70 -5.28
C MET A 371 46.52 14.68 -6.51
N ILE A 372 46.02 15.07 -7.69
CA ILE A 372 46.81 15.08 -8.93
C ILE A 372 47.97 16.10 -8.83
N THR A 373 47.76 17.24 -8.17
CA THR A 373 48.81 18.25 -7.96
C THR A 373 49.85 17.88 -6.90
N ARG A 374 49.61 16.86 -6.06
CA ARG A 374 50.59 16.34 -5.10
C ARG A 374 51.41 15.15 -5.61
N PHE A 375 51.06 14.61 -6.77
CA PHE A 375 51.77 13.51 -7.43
C PHE A 375 52.58 13.95 -8.67
N HIS A 376 52.61 15.25 -8.94
CA HIS A 376 53.60 15.91 -9.81
C HIS A 376 54.55 16.74 -8.96
#